data_AF-A0A7Y1VYX2-F1
#
_entry.id   AF-A0A7Y1VYX2-F1
#
_cell.length_a   1.000
_cell.length_b   1.000
_cell.length_c   1.000
_cell.angle_alpha   90.00
_cell.angle_beta   90.00
_cell.angle_gamma   90.00
#
_symmetry.space_group_name_H-M   'P 1'
#
loop_
_entity.id
_entity.type
_entity.pdbx_description
1 polymer ?
#
loop_
_entity_poly.entity_id
_entity_poly.type
_entity_poly.pdbx_seq_one_letter_code
_entity_poly.pdbx_strand_id
1 'polypeptide(L)'
;MKTSTLSILAIISLTLMSWNNSLSDLTWESKLKDQNLEVFKSTGSGSKTAYKFIAQLNAGEEEVLEYLFDIDMIREKFPMCKSLEILEKRSDHDYIFYIILDFPMPLRDRDIVISVKQRKNKDGSYHITTLGLPDYLPAKSKLVRIPTLESNTFLKMNKANILLTQISTCDLGGSIPDFLVNMVIPRKISQSFYKMKSKLEV
;
A
#
# COMPACT_ATOMS: atom_id res chain seq x y z
N MET A 1 -37.53 -13.52 72.55
CA MET A 1 -36.89 -14.83 72.26
C MET A 1 -36.39 -14.80 70.82
N LYS A 2 -35.06 -14.72 70.61
CA LYS A 2 -34.30 -14.93 69.35
C LYS A 2 -34.63 -13.96 68.18
N THR A 3 -33.72 -13.36 67.42
CA THR A 3 -32.26 -13.40 67.30
C THR A 3 -31.82 -12.29 66.31
N SER A 4 -30.66 -11.71 66.59
CA SER A 4 -29.57 -11.40 65.64
C SER A 4 -29.69 -10.26 64.61
N THR A 5 -28.87 -9.25 64.88
CA THR A 5 -28.09 -8.43 63.93
C THR A 5 -27.42 -9.28 62.84
N LEU A 6 -27.37 -8.78 61.60
CA LEU A 6 -26.20 -8.95 60.73
C LEU A 6 -26.20 -7.97 59.55
N SER A 7 -25.12 -7.20 59.49
CA SER A 7 -24.72 -6.27 58.45
C SER A 7 -24.62 -6.94 57.08
N ILE A 8 -25.06 -6.26 56.02
CA ILE A 8 -24.65 -6.57 54.65
C ILE A 8 -24.06 -5.30 54.03
N LEU A 9 -22.75 -5.17 54.17
CA LEU A 9 -21.90 -4.45 53.23
C LEU A 9 -22.03 -5.17 51.87
N ALA A 10 -22.74 -4.59 50.92
CA ALA A 10 -22.66 -5.02 49.52
C ALA A 10 -21.66 -4.11 48.81
N ILE A 11 -20.44 -4.62 48.73
CA ILE A 11 -19.29 -4.08 48.01
C ILE A 11 -19.72 -3.81 46.56
N ILE A 12 -19.67 -2.53 46.16
CA ILE A 12 -19.76 -2.11 44.76
C ILE A 12 -18.48 -2.64 44.08
N SER A 13 -18.54 -3.87 43.58
CA SER A 13 -17.54 -4.42 42.67
C SER A 13 -17.65 -3.66 41.36
N LEU A 14 -16.83 -2.60 41.24
CA LEU A 14 -16.60 -1.87 40.01
C LEU A 14 -15.88 -2.84 39.05
N THR A 15 -16.65 -3.66 38.34
CA THR A 15 -16.13 -4.44 37.23
C THR A 15 -15.71 -3.45 36.16
N LEU A 16 -14.41 -3.19 36.10
CA LEU A 16 -13.74 -2.61 34.94
C LEU A 16 -13.96 -3.60 33.78
N MET A 17 -15.11 -3.49 33.12
CA MET A 17 -15.30 -4.03 31.78
C MET A 17 -14.28 -3.30 30.92
N SER A 18 -13.11 -3.92 30.79
CA SER A 18 -12.16 -3.59 29.75
C SER A 18 -12.84 -3.95 28.45
N TRP A 19 -13.56 -2.99 27.87
CA TRP A 19 -13.85 -3.02 26.44
C TRP A 19 -12.51 -2.94 25.73
N ASN A 20 -11.88 -4.09 25.53
CA ASN A 20 -10.94 -4.25 24.45
C ASN A 20 -11.75 -4.03 23.18
N ASN A 21 -11.83 -2.78 22.74
CA ASN A 21 -12.11 -2.48 21.36
C ASN A 21 -11.01 -3.20 20.59
N SER A 22 -11.34 -4.32 19.94
CA SER A 22 -10.49 -4.88 18.89
C SER A 22 -10.54 -3.91 17.71
N LEU A 23 -9.79 -2.82 17.87
CA LEU A 23 -9.50 -1.82 16.85
C LEU A 23 -8.59 -2.48 15.81
N SER A 24 -9.16 -3.28 14.90
CA SER A 24 -8.54 -3.81 13.67
C SER A 24 -7.02 -4.01 13.74
N ASP A 25 -6.56 -4.98 14.55
CA ASP A 25 -5.14 -5.29 14.70
C ASP A 25 -4.61 -6.08 13.49
N LEU A 26 -4.47 -5.40 12.34
CA LEU A 26 -3.56 -5.90 11.31
C LEU A 26 -2.17 -5.97 11.93
N THR A 27 -1.74 -7.19 12.23
CA THR A 27 -0.38 -7.44 12.71
C THR A 27 0.56 -7.33 11.50
N TRP A 28 1.63 -6.56 11.63
CA TRP A 28 2.59 -6.30 10.55
C TRP A 28 3.83 -7.18 10.73
N GLU A 29 4.09 -8.06 9.76
CA GLU A 29 5.31 -8.85 9.68
C GLU A 29 6.34 -8.12 8.83
N SER A 30 7.54 -7.88 9.36
CA SER A 30 8.63 -7.29 8.57
C SER A 30 9.15 -8.29 7.54
N LYS A 31 9.20 -7.88 6.28
CA LYS A 31 9.73 -8.67 5.15
C LYS A 31 11.08 -8.17 4.68
N LEU A 32 11.36 -6.88 4.86
CA LEU A 32 12.65 -6.27 4.55
C LEU A 32 12.86 -5.09 5.49
N LYS A 33 14.08 -4.97 5.99
CA LYS A 33 14.54 -3.82 6.78
C LYS A 33 15.97 -3.50 6.39
N ASP A 34 16.15 -2.35 5.76
CA ASP A 34 17.43 -1.74 5.43
C ASP A 34 17.46 -0.29 5.98
N GLN A 35 18.61 0.37 5.91
CA GLN A 35 18.84 1.72 6.42
C GLN A 35 17.79 2.74 5.94
N ASN A 36 17.35 2.66 4.69
CA ASN A 36 16.45 3.64 4.08
C ASN A 36 15.08 3.07 3.72
N LEU A 37 14.83 1.79 4.00
CA LEU A 37 13.66 1.07 3.52
C LEU A 37 13.17 0.01 4.50
N GLU A 38 11.90 0.09 4.87
CA GLU A 38 11.19 -0.94 5.61
C GLU A 38 9.96 -1.42 4.82
N VAL A 39 9.82 -2.74 4.67
CA VAL A 39 8.68 -3.39 4.00
C VAL A 39 8.02 -4.34 4.98
N PHE A 40 6.72 -4.18 5.16
CA PHE A 40 5.89 -5.00 6.02
C PHE A 40 4.76 -5.63 5.20
N LYS A 41 4.34 -6.82 5.63
CA LYS A 41 3.16 -7.52 5.13
C LYS A 41 2.18 -7.71 6.29
N SER A 42 0.88 -7.54 6.06
CA SER A 42 -0.12 -7.88 7.07
C SER A 42 -0.24 -9.40 7.23
N THR A 43 -0.37 -9.85 8.48
CA THR A 43 -0.79 -11.21 8.83
C THR A 43 -2.23 -11.18 9.35
N GLY A 44 -3.04 -12.17 8.98
CA GLY A 44 -4.40 -12.35 9.50
C GLY A 44 -5.55 -11.76 8.68
N SER A 45 -5.27 -11.12 7.53
CA SER A 45 -6.29 -10.45 6.70
C SER A 45 -6.92 -11.34 5.60
N GLY A 46 -7.31 -12.58 5.90
CA GLY A 46 -8.04 -13.43 4.94
C GLY A 46 -7.41 -13.50 3.54
N SER A 47 -8.21 -13.35 2.47
CA SER A 47 -7.72 -13.34 1.08
C SER A 47 -7.03 -12.05 0.64
N LYS A 48 -7.13 -10.97 1.44
CA LYS A 48 -6.55 -9.66 1.09
C LYS A 48 -5.17 -9.53 1.71
N THR A 49 -4.14 -9.37 0.88
CA THR A 49 -2.80 -9.07 1.40
C THR A 49 -2.60 -7.57 1.44
N ALA A 50 -2.25 -7.03 2.62
CA ALA A 50 -1.81 -5.66 2.74
C ALA A 50 -0.29 -5.59 2.86
N TYR A 51 0.28 -4.56 2.26
CA TYR A 51 1.69 -4.20 2.38
C TYR A 51 1.80 -2.79 2.91
N LYS A 52 2.81 -2.56 3.74
CA LYS A 52 3.21 -1.24 4.19
C LYS A 52 4.68 -1.04 3.86
N PHE A 53 4.99 0.10 3.27
CA PHE A 53 6.32 0.48 2.84
C PHE A 53 6.65 1.84 3.46
N ILE A 54 7.81 1.94 4.09
CA ILE A 54 8.33 3.17 4.66
C ILE A 54 9.71 3.39 4.08
N ALA A 55 9.91 4.53 3.44
CA ALA A 55 11.18 4.87 2.81
C ALA A 55 11.62 6.29 3.14
N GLN A 56 12.94 6.46 3.19
CA GLN A 56 13.59 7.75 3.36
C GLN A 56 14.41 8.06 2.11
N LEU A 57 14.19 9.26 1.57
CA LEU A 57 14.89 9.78 0.39
C LEU A 57 15.55 11.11 0.75
N ASN A 58 16.80 11.28 0.37
CA ASN A 58 17.55 12.52 0.53
C ASN A 58 17.49 13.33 -0.78
N ALA A 59 16.33 13.89 -1.08
CA ALA A 59 16.06 14.58 -2.34
C ALA A 59 15.11 15.78 -2.14
N GLY A 60 15.11 16.69 -3.10
CA GLY A 60 14.19 17.83 -3.13
C GLY A 60 12.73 17.41 -3.34
N GLU A 61 11.80 18.26 -2.89
CA GLU A 61 10.36 18.04 -3.09
C GLU A 61 10.00 17.94 -4.56
N GLU A 62 10.47 18.90 -5.35
CA GLU A 62 10.18 18.98 -6.78
C GLU A 62 10.71 17.75 -7.52
N GLU A 63 11.95 17.34 -7.25
CA GLU A 63 12.59 16.17 -7.88
C GLU A 63 11.82 14.86 -7.60
N VAL A 64 11.35 14.66 -6.36
CA VAL A 64 10.54 13.49 -6.02
C VAL A 64 9.19 13.52 -6.72
N LEU A 65 8.53 14.67 -6.78
CA LEU A 65 7.24 14.79 -7.44
C LEU A 65 7.37 14.57 -8.95
N GLU A 66 8.36 15.20 -9.58
CA GLU A 66 8.69 14.97 -10.99
C GLU A 66 8.95 13.48 -11.24
N TYR A 67 9.77 12.83 -10.42
CA TYR A 67 10.02 11.40 -10.57
C TYR A 67 8.77 10.55 -10.35
N LEU A 68 7.90 10.85 -9.38
CA LEU A 68 6.69 10.04 -9.15
C LEU A 68 5.64 10.21 -10.26
N PHE A 69 5.58 11.37 -10.89
CA PHE A 69 4.52 11.72 -11.85
C PHE A 69 4.96 11.79 -13.30
N ASP A 70 6.24 11.66 -13.60
CA ASP A 70 6.71 11.54 -14.97
C ASP A 70 6.28 10.18 -15.56
N ILE A 71 5.29 10.29 -16.45
CA ILE A 71 4.54 9.21 -17.07
C ILE A 71 5.41 8.43 -18.06
N ASP A 72 6.27 9.14 -18.79
CA ASP A 72 7.12 8.56 -19.83
C ASP A 72 8.10 7.55 -19.24
N MET A 73 8.51 7.76 -17.99
CA MET A 73 9.36 6.83 -17.27
C MET A 73 8.62 5.78 -16.43
N ILE A 74 7.27 5.72 -16.36
CA ILE A 74 6.59 4.75 -15.48
C ILE A 74 7.02 3.31 -15.76
N ARG A 75 7.12 2.92 -17.04
CA ARG A 75 7.57 1.57 -17.41
C ARG A 75 8.98 1.28 -16.90
N GLU A 76 9.85 2.29 -16.92
CA GLU A 76 11.21 2.18 -16.42
C GLU A 76 11.25 2.08 -14.89
N LYS A 77 10.35 2.79 -14.21
CA LYS A 77 10.26 2.93 -12.74
C LYS A 77 9.65 1.70 -12.07
N PHE A 78 8.74 0.99 -12.73
CA PHE A 78 7.99 -0.13 -12.15
C PHE A 78 8.46 -1.48 -12.72
N PRO A 79 9.27 -2.29 -11.98
CA PRO A 79 9.88 -3.52 -12.51
C PRO A 79 8.94 -4.68 -12.85
N MET A 80 7.64 -4.52 -12.57
CA MET A 80 6.57 -5.46 -12.91
C MET A 80 5.73 -4.94 -14.09
N CYS A 81 5.91 -3.71 -14.54
CA CYS A 81 5.13 -3.10 -15.61
C CYS A 81 5.59 -3.65 -16.97
N LYS A 82 4.73 -4.45 -17.61
CA LYS A 82 4.94 -4.96 -18.97
C LYS A 82 4.56 -3.91 -20.01
N SER A 83 3.40 -3.29 -19.81
CA SER A 83 2.89 -2.19 -20.62
C SER A 83 1.99 -1.29 -19.79
N LEU A 84 1.96 -0.01 -20.16
CA LEU A 84 1.08 0.99 -19.59
C LEU A 84 0.43 1.79 -20.71
N GLU A 85 -0.85 2.09 -20.54
CA GLU A 85 -1.65 2.93 -21.41
C GLU A 85 -2.41 3.95 -20.55
N ILE A 86 -2.44 5.20 -20.99
CA ILE A 86 -3.26 6.25 -20.36
C ILE A 86 -4.66 6.14 -20.96
N LEU A 87 -5.65 5.77 -20.16
CA LEU A 87 -7.04 5.74 -20.61
C LEU A 87 -7.68 7.12 -20.52
N GLU A 88 -7.33 7.89 -19.48
CA GLU A 88 -7.92 9.20 -19.21
C GLU A 88 -6.93 10.07 -18.44
N LYS A 89 -6.75 11.32 -18.89
CA LYS A 89 -6.08 12.39 -18.14
C LYS A 89 -7.13 13.39 -17.68
N ARG A 90 -7.44 13.42 -16.38
CA ARG A 90 -8.43 14.34 -15.80
C ARG A 90 -7.81 15.66 -15.37
N SER A 91 -6.54 15.63 -14.95
CA SER A 91 -5.70 16.80 -14.69
C SER A 91 -4.22 16.40 -14.73
N ASP A 92 -3.31 17.31 -14.39
CA ASP A 92 -1.88 16.99 -14.29
C ASP A 92 -1.54 16.02 -13.15
N HIS A 93 -2.50 15.74 -12.26
CA HIS A 93 -2.32 14.90 -11.07
C HIS A 93 -3.48 13.91 -10.84
N ASP A 94 -4.31 13.68 -11.85
CA ASP A 94 -5.46 12.76 -11.81
C ASP A 94 -5.56 12.00 -13.14
N TYR A 95 -5.31 10.69 -13.07
CA TYR A 95 -5.18 9.83 -14.24
C TYR A 95 -5.94 8.53 -14.06
N ILE A 96 -6.32 7.94 -15.18
CA ILE A 96 -6.69 6.53 -15.27
C ILE A 96 -5.70 5.82 -16.18
N PHE A 97 -5.04 4.79 -15.65
CA PHE A 97 -4.11 3.95 -16.38
C PHE A 97 -4.65 2.55 -16.56
N TYR A 98 -4.36 1.94 -17.71
CA TYR A 98 -4.41 0.51 -17.92
C TYR A 98 -3.00 -0.06 -17.88
N ILE A 99 -2.76 -1.07 -17.04
CA ILE A 99 -1.44 -1.65 -16.82
C ILE A 99 -1.52 -3.16 -17.00
N ILE A 100 -0.57 -3.72 -17.74
CA ILE A 100 -0.30 -5.16 -17.77
C ILE A 100 0.94 -5.42 -16.91
N LEU A 101 0.80 -6.32 -15.95
CA LEU A 101 1.84 -6.74 -15.03
C LEU A 101 2.44 -8.07 -15.47
N ASP A 102 3.77 -8.10 -15.60
CA ASP A 102 4.55 -9.27 -16.00
C ASP A 102 4.74 -10.20 -14.80
N PHE A 103 4.09 -11.36 -14.83
CA PHE A 103 4.21 -12.36 -13.76
C PHE A 103 5.18 -13.47 -14.16
N PRO A 104 5.90 -14.07 -13.21
CA PRO A 104 6.82 -15.15 -13.52
C PRO A 104 6.07 -16.37 -14.07
N MET A 105 6.56 -16.93 -15.17
CA MET A 105 6.09 -18.18 -15.76
C MET A 105 6.13 -19.30 -14.69
N PRO A 106 5.10 -20.17 -14.59
CA PRO A 106 3.97 -20.36 -15.51
C PRO A 106 2.71 -19.52 -15.17
N LEU A 107 2.80 -18.54 -14.27
CA LEU A 107 1.64 -17.74 -13.91
C LEU A 107 1.24 -16.82 -15.07
N ARG A 108 -0.06 -16.73 -15.37
CA ARG A 108 -0.58 -15.78 -16.36
C ARG A 108 -0.36 -14.35 -15.93
N ASP A 109 -0.04 -13.45 -16.86
CA ASP A 109 0.04 -12.03 -16.57
C ASP A 109 -1.28 -11.47 -16.00
N ARG A 110 -1.15 -10.41 -15.22
CA ARG A 110 -2.29 -9.70 -14.65
C ARG A 110 -2.51 -8.40 -15.40
N ASP A 111 -3.76 -7.97 -15.51
CA ASP A 111 -4.08 -6.60 -15.89
C ASP A 111 -4.86 -5.87 -14.80
N ILE A 112 -4.73 -4.55 -14.81
CA ILE A 112 -5.44 -3.68 -13.88
C ILE A 112 -5.72 -2.34 -14.53
N VAL A 113 -6.91 -1.80 -14.28
CA VAL A 113 -7.20 -0.38 -14.49
C VAL A 113 -7.10 0.30 -13.14
N ILE A 114 -6.35 1.40 -13.05
CA ILE A 114 -6.20 2.17 -11.81
C ILE A 114 -6.55 3.63 -12.03
N SER A 115 -7.22 4.23 -11.05
CA SER A 115 -7.29 5.68 -10.91
C SER A 115 -6.23 6.13 -9.91
N VAL A 116 -5.42 7.11 -10.29
CA VAL A 116 -4.38 7.72 -9.44
C VAL A 116 -4.74 9.18 -9.26
N LYS A 117 -4.82 9.64 -8.02
CA LYS A 117 -5.11 11.04 -7.68
C LYS A 117 -4.14 11.54 -6.61
N GLN A 118 -3.52 12.68 -6.84
CA GLN A 118 -2.69 13.36 -5.85
C GLN A 118 -3.37 14.62 -5.31
N ARG A 119 -3.13 14.90 -4.02
CA ARG A 119 -3.54 16.12 -3.33
C ARG A 119 -2.39 16.63 -2.46
N LYS A 120 -2.22 17.95 -2.40
CA LYS A 120 -1.35 18.61 -1.42
C LYS A 120 -2.19 19.01 -0.20
N ASN A 121 -1.75 18.61 0.98
CA ASN A 121 -2.37 18.95 2.24
C ASN A 121 -1.97 20.36 2.69
N LYS A 122 -2.73 20.93 3.63
CA LYS A 122 -2.46 22.27 4.18
C LYS A 122 -1.11 22.38 4.89
N ASP A 123 -0.61 21.28 5.42
CA ASP A 123 0.69 21.17 6.09
C ASP A 123 1.86 21.00 5.11
N GLY A 124 1.60 21.04 3.80
CA GLY A 124 2.59 20.86 2.74
C GLY A 124 2.88 19.40 2.39
N SER A 125 2.33 18.42 3.13
CA SER A 125 2.48 17.00 2.78
C SER A 125 1.66 16.63 1.54
N TYR A 126 2.03 15.55 0.87
CA TYR A 126 1.29 15.03 -0.28
C TYR A 126 0.61 13.72 0.06
N HIS A 127 -0.60 13.54 -0.44
CA HIS A 127 -1.34 12.29 -0.38
C HIS A 127 -1.72 11.85 -1.79
N ILE A 128 -1.29 10.64 -2.14
CA ILE A 128 -1.59 9.99 -3.41
C ILE A 128 -2.51 8.79 -3.11
N THR A 129 -3.67 8.77 -3.73
CA THR A 129 -4.62 7.66 -3.67
C THR A 129 -4.58 6.91 -4.99
N THR A 130 -4.45 5.58 -4.93
CA THR A 130 -4.57 4.70 -6.08
C THR A 130 -5.69 3.69 -5.82
N LEU A 131 -6.65 3.61 -6.75
CA LEU A 131 -7.80 2.70 -6.66
C LEU A 131 -7.91 1.86 -7.92
N GLY A 132 -8.05 0.54 -7.75
CA GLY A 132 -8.37 -0.39 -8.84
C GLY A 132 -9.81 -0.21 -9.32
N LEU A 133 -10.00 -0.17 -10.62
CA LEU A 133 -11.30 -0.06 -11.29
C LEU A 133 -11.54 -1.31 -12.16
N PRO A 134 -11.80 -2.48 -11.55
CA PRO A 134 -11.84 -3.76 -12.25
C PRO A 134 -12.89 -3.82 -13.37
N ASP A 135 -13.93 -2.99 -13.31
CA ASP A 135 -15.04 -2.98 -14.27
C ASP A 135 -14.95 -1.86 -15.32
N TYR A 136 -13.90 -1.01 -15.27
CA TYR A 136 -13.76 0.12 -16.19
C TYR A 136 -13.52 -0.33 -17.65
N LEU A 137 -12.88 -1.49 -17.84
CA LEU A 137 -12.72 -2.14 -19.15
C LEU A 137 -13.15 -3.61 -19.06
N PRO A 138 -13.69 -4.19 -20.15
CA PRO A 138 -13.91 -5.63 -20.23
C PRO A 138 -12.65 -6.44 -19.90
N ALA A 139 -12.83 -7.58 -19.24
CA ALA A 139 -11.73 -8.51 -18.96
C ALA A 139 -11.19 -9.13 -20.25
N LYS A 140 -9.86 -9.29 -20.35
CA LYS A 140 -9.21 -9.94 -21.49
C LYS A 140 -8.95 -11.41 -21.17
N SER A 141 -9.36 -12.33 -22.06
CA SER A 141 -9.33 -13.78 -21.81
C SER A 141 -7.95 -14.35 -21.48
N LYS A 142 -6.87 -13.76 -22.04
CA LYS A 142 -5.48 -14.21 -21.82
C LYS A 142 -4.85 -13.69 -20.53
N LEU A 143 -5.48 -12.74 -19.84
CA LEU A 143 -4.96 -12.08 -18.64
C LEU A 143 -5.84 -12.42 -17.43
N VAL A 144 -5.29 -12.22 -16.24
CA VAL A 144 -6.05 -12.25 -14.97
C VAL A 144 -6.30 -10.83 -14.52
N ARG A 145 -7.56 -10.38 -14.47
CA ARG A 145 -7.91 -9.06 -13.92
C ARG A 145 -7.65 -9.04 -12.42
N ILE A 146 -6.90 -8.05 -11.94
CA ILE A 146 -6.78 -7.77 -10.50
C ILE A 146 -8.14 -7.23 -10.02
N PRO A 147 -8.86 -7.93 -9.12
CA PRO A 147 -10.17 -7.52 -8.66
C PRO A 147 -10.14 -6.31 -7.75
N THR A 148 -9.14 -6.19 -6.86
CA THR A 148 -9.07 -5.06 -5.93
C THR A 148 -7.63 -4.58 -5.72
N LEU A 149 -7.49 -3.27 -5.73
CA LEU A 149 -6.29 -2.56 -5.30
C LEU A 149 -6.73 -1.26 -4.63
N GLU A 150 -6.25 -1.03 -3.43
CA GLU A 150 -6.37 0.26 -2.76
C GLU A 150 -5.00 0.61 -2.20
N SER A 151 -4.48 1.79 -2.53
CA SER A 151 -3.20 2.26 -2.03
C SER A 151 -3.27 3.72 -1.63
N ASN A 152 -2.67 4.03 -0.48
CA ASN A 152 -2.48 5.37 0.03
C ASN A 152 -0.99 5.61 0.24
N THR A 153 -0.45 6.61 -0.45
CA THR A 153 0.95 7.05 -0.31
C THR A 153 0.98 8.44 0.28
N PHE A 154 1.75 8.61 1.35
CA PHE A 154 1.96 9.87 2.06
C PHE A 154 3.41 10.28 1.89
N LEU A 155 3.64 11.52 1.45
CA LEU A 155 4.97 12.13 1.37
C LEU A 155 5.05 13.26 2.39
N LYS A 156 5.89 13.08 3.40
CA LYS A 156 6.20 14.11 4.38
C LYS A 156 7.56 14.71 4.06
N MET A 157 7.58 16.01 3.82
CA MET A 157 8.77 16.74 3.39
C MET A 157 9.48 17.36 4.60
N ASN A 158 10.81 17.24 4.68
CA ASN A 158 11.64 17.85 5.71
C ASN A 158 12.96 18.36 5.12
N LYS A 159 12.98 19.63 4.70
CA LYS A 159 14.12 20.33 4.08
C LYS A 159 14.66 19.64 2.82
N ALA A 160 15.44 18.58 3.00
CA ALA A 160 16.06 17.76 1.95
C ALA A 160 15.85 16.24 2.17
N ASN A 161 14.95 15.88 3.10
CA ASN A 161 14.60 14.51 3.41
C ASN A 161 13.11 14.31 3.21
N ILE A 162 12.73 13.25 2.52
CA ILE A 162 11.34 12.89 2.25
C ILE A 162 11.06 11.55 2.89
N LEU A 163 10.07 11.53 3.77
CA LEU A 163 9.54 10.29 4.34
C LEU A 163 8.32 9.88 3.51
N LEU A 164 8.48 8.80 2.73
CA LEU A 164 7.42 8.18 1.97
C LEU A 164 6.84 7.02 2.79
N THR A 165 5.53 7.07 3.07
CA THR A 165 4.79 5.95 3.66
C THR A 165 3.69 5.51 2.71
N GLN A 166 3.74 4.27 2.24
CA GLN A 166 2.70 3.70 1.40
C GLN A 166 2.04 2.53 2.13
N ILE A 167 0.71 2.48 2.11
CA ILE A 167 -0.09 1.35 2.59
C ILE A 167 -0.98 0.91 1.43
N SER A 168 -0.85 -0.36 1.04
CA SER A 168 -1.54 -0.93 -0.11
C SER A 168 -2.23 -2.22 0.28
N THR A 169 -3.49 -2.39 -0.09
CA THR A 169 -4.22 -3.67 -0.01
C THR A 169 -4.51 -4.13 -1.43
N CYS A 170 -4.14 -5.36 -1.76
CA CYS A 170 -4.37 -5.91 -3.09
C CYS A 170 -4.79 -7.37 -3.01
N ASP A 171 -5.81 -7.71 -3.79
CA ASP A 171 -6.11 -9.09 -4.18
C ASP A 171 -5.63 -9.26 -5.63
N LEU A 172 -4.61 -10.09 -5.82
CA LEU A 172 -3.96 -10.30 -7.12
C LEU A 172 -4.77 -11.22 -8.06
N GLY A 173 -5.87 -11.78 -7.58
CA GLY A 173 -6.76 -12.65 -8.34
C GLY A 173 -6.19 -14.04 -8.63
N GLY A 174 -7.06 -15.05 -8.57
CA GLY A 174 -6.71 -16.45 -8.80
C GLY A 174 -5.81 -17.04 -7.70
N SER A 175 -5.26 -18.22 -7.96
CA SER A 175 -4.37 -18.90 -7.01
C SER A 175 -2.94 -18.36 -7.14
N ILE A 176 -2.53 -17.55 -6.17
CA ILE A 176 -1.16 -17.01 -6.10
C ILE A 176 -0.33 -17.88 -5.16
N PRO A 177 0.81 -18.43 -5.64
CA PRO A 177 1.73 -19.16 -4.77
C PRO A 177 2.36 -18.26 -3.70
N ASP A 178 2.57 -18.81 -2.50
CA ASP A 178 3.17 -18.08 -1.38
C ASP A 178 4.54 -17.48 -1.70
N PHE A 179 5.35 -18.15 -2.53
CA PHE A 179 6.67 -17.64 -2.91
C PHE A 179 6.60 -16.27 -3.61
N LEU A 180 5.55 -16.04 -4.40
CA LEU A 180 5.35 -14.79 -5.14
C LEU A 180 5.01 -13.64 -4.17
N VAL A 181 4.11 -13.91 -3.23
CA VAL A 181 3.67 -12.95 -2.21
C VAL A 181 4.78 -12.65 -1.20
N ASN A 182 5.54 -13.67 -0.79
CA ASN A 182 6.49 -13.56 0.32
C ASN A 182 7.91 -13.17 -0.11
N MET A 183 8.33 -13.47 -1.35
CA MET A 183 9.70 -13.19 -1.81
C MET A 183 9.73 -12.21 -2.98
N VAL A 184 8.95 -12.47 -4.04
CA VAL A 184 9.07 -11.72 -5.28
C VAL A 184 8.54 -10.29 -5.15
N ILE A 185 7.34 -10.11 -4.57
CA ILE A 185 6.74 -8.78 -4.41
C ILE A 185 7.60 -7.86 -3.53
N PRO A 186 8.02 -8.24 -2.31
CA PRO A 186 8.91 -7.41 -1.50
C PRO A 186 10.21 -7.03 -2.24
N ARG A 187 10.81 -7.98 -2.98
CA ARG A 187 12.04 -7.74 -3.75
C ARG A 187 11.80 -6.75 -4.89
N LYS A 188 10.69 -6.87 -5.62
CA LYS A 188 10.33 -5.95 -6.71
C LYS A 188 10.04 -4.53 -6.21
N ILE A 189 9.39 -4.40 -5.05
CA ILE A 189 9.19 -3.11 -4.36
C ILE A 189 10.55 -2.50 -3.98
N SER A 190 11.42 -3.29 -3.37
CA SER A 190 12.77 -2.85 -3.00
C SER A 190 13.58 -2.40 -4.22
N GLN A 191 13.54 -3.14 -5.33
CA GLN A 191 14.19 -2.74 -6.58
C GLN A 191 13.66 -1.41 -7.13
N SER A 192 12.34 -1.20 -7.10
CA SER A 192 11.73 0.07 -7.49
C SER A 192 12.23 1.23 -6.62
N PHE A 193 12.28 1.02 -5.30
CA PHE A 193 12.79 2.01 -4.36
C PHE A 193 14.25 2.39 -4.62
N TYR A 194 15.17 1.41 -4.75
CA TYR A 194 16.58 1.74 -4.97
C TYR A 194 16.82 2.37 -6.34
N LYS A 195 16.01 2.02 -7.34
CA LYS A 195 16.05 2.72 -8.63
C LYS A 195 15.69 4.19 -8.46
N MET A 196 14.61 4.48 -7.74
CA MET A 196 14.21 5.85 -7.40
C MET A 196 15.31 6.56 -6.60
N LYS A 197 15.82 5.93 -5.54
CA LYS A 197 16.89 6.48 -4.71
C LYS A 197 18.13 6.83 -5.53
N SER A 198 18.59 5.92 -6.40
CA SER A 198 19.77 6.13 -7.25
C SER A 198 19.61 7.24 -8.29
N LYS A 199 18.37 7.55 -8.68
CA LYS A 199 18.08 8.58 -9.67
C LYS A 199 18.00 9.98 -9.04
N LEU A 200 17.57 10.02 -7.78
CA LEU A 200 17.28 11.26 -7.04
C LEU A 200 18.44 11.69 -6.14
N GLU A 201 19.17 10.75 -5.56
CA GLU A 201 20.31 11.04 -4.69
C GLU A 201 21.58 10.99 -5.53
N VAL A 202 22.11 12.17 -5.88
CA VAL A 202 23.39 12.37 -6.57
C VAL A 202 24.48 12.74 -5.58
#